data_AF-A0A3D2R8L3-F1
#
_entry.id   AF-A0A3D2R8L3-F1
#
_cell.length_a   1.000
_cell.length_b   1.000
_cell.length_c   1.000
_cell.angle_alpha   90.00
_cell.angle_beta   90.00
_cell.angle_gamma   90.00
#
_symmetry.space_group_name_H-M   'P 1'
#
loop_
_entity.id
_entity.type
_entity.pdbx_description
1 polymer ?
#
loop_
_entity_poly.entity_id
_entity_poly.type
_entity_poly.pdbx_seq_one_letter_code
_entity_poly.pdbx_strand_id
1 'polypeptide(L)'
;MTFQEEILLGIPDILPPLKAYVPEVNHAPKRKSILSPEEEQLALRNALRYFPAKHHKNLLPEFKQELHDHGRIYMYRLRPDQKIYARPIDDYPGQSLQAKAIMLMIQNNLDHAVAQHPHELITYGGNGAVFQNWAQYRLDRK
;
A
#
# COMPACT_ATOMS: atom_id res chain seq x y z
N MET A 1 19.15 -0.78 -1.06
CA MET A 1 18.22 -1.92 -1.12
C MET A 1 17.98 -2.24 -2.59
N THR A 2 18.22 -3.48 -2.99
CA THR A 2 17.92 -3.99 -4.34
C THR A 2 16.41 -4.24 -4.50
N PHE A 3 15.95 -4.49 -5.72
CA PHE A 3 14.55 -4.83 -5.99
C PHE A 3 14.10 -6.11 -5.26
N GLN A 4 14.93 -7.15 -5.28
CA GLN A 4 14.62 -8.42 -4.62
C GLN A 4 14.58 -8.26 -3.10
N GLU A 5 15.52 -7.50 -2.52
CA GLU A 5 15.52 -7.18 -1.09
C GLU A 5 14.24 -6.42 -0.69
N GLU A 6 13.76 -5.49 -1.53
CA GLU A 6 12.52 -4.74 -1.27
C GLU A 6 11.29 -5.64 -1.21
N ILE A 7 11.21 -6.61 -2.13
CA ILE A 7 10.12 -7.59 -2.15
C ILE A 7 10.15 -8.46 -0.88
N LEU A 8 11.30 -9.06 -0.58
CA LEU A 8 11.44 -10.03 0.50
C LEU A 8 11.33 -9.41 1.90
N LEU A 9 11.50 -8.08 2.01
CA LEU A 9 11.38 -7.35 3.28
C LEU A 9 9.97 -7.47 3.88
N GLY A 10 8.93 -7.50 3.05
CA GLY A 10 7.55 -7.34 3.51
C GLY A 10 7.38 -6.04 4.29
N ILE A 11 6.71 -6.11 5.45
CA ILE A 11 6.61 -4.98 6.39
C ILE A 11 7.91 -4.89 7.20
N PRO A 12 8.69 -3.79 7.09
CA PRO A 12 9.93 -3.64 7.84
C PRO A 12 9.65 -3.45 9.34
N ASP A 13 10.53 -4.03 10.17
CA ASP A 13 10.46 -3.87 11.64
C ASP A 13 10.78 -2.44 12.09
N ILE A 14 11.63 -1.74 11.34
CA ILE A 14 11.86 -0.31 11.51
C ILE A 14 10.94 0.41 10.53
N LEU A 15 9.98 1.17 11.06
CA LEU A 15 9.04 1.91 10.24
C LEU A 15 9.79 2.95 9.37
N PRO A 16 9.57 2.97 8.04
CA PRO A 16 10.17 3.98 7.17
C PRO A 16 9.60 5.35 7.51
N PRO A 17 10.23 6.47 7.10
CA PRO A 17 9.69 7.80 7.34
C PRO A 17 8.33 8.02 6.65
N LEU A 18 7.57 9.02 7.12
CA LEU A 18 6.35 9.46 6.45
C LEU A 18 6.67 9.86 5.00
N LYS A 19 5.76 9.51 4.08
CA LYS A 19 5.86 9.95 2.69
C LYS A 19 5.20 11.31 2.55
N ALA A 20 5.87 12.23 1.85
CA ALA A 20 5.27 13.49 1.45
C ALA A 20 4.17 13.25 0.41
N TYR A 21 3.17 14.13 0.40
CA TYR A 21 2.18 14.21 -0.67
C TYR A 21 2.86 14.68 -1.96
N VAL A 22 2.49 14.09 -3.11
CA VAL A 22 3.11 14.36 -4.42
C VAL A 22 2.05 14.92 -5.36
N PRO A 23 1.93 16.26 -5.49
CA PRO A 23 0.84 16.90 -6.25
C PRO A 23 0.76 16.49 -7.72
N GLU A 24 1.88 16.08 -8.31
CA GLU A 24 1.99 15.72 -9.72
C GLU A 24 1.38 14.34 -10.01
N VAL A 25 1.12 13.53 -8.98
CA VAL A 25 0.46 12.23 -9.11
C VAL A 25 -1.04 12.42 -9.00
N ASN A 26 -1.78 11.80 -9.92
CA ASN A 26 -3.23 11.80 -9.85
C ASN A 26 -3.72 11.00 -8.63
N HIS A 27 -4.10 11.69 -7.57
CA HIS A 27 -4.56 11.08 -6.33
C HIS A 27 -6.07 10.80 -6.35
N ALA A 28 -6.49 9.71 -5.69
CA ALA A 28 -7.91 9.38 -5.59
C ALA A 28 -8.68 10.46 -4.79
N PRO A 29 -9.92 10.80 -5.18
CA PRO A 29 -10.72 11.75 -4.42
C PRO A 29 -11.07 11.20 -3.04
N LYS A 30 -11.21 12.10 -2.05
CA LYS A 30 -11.65 11.76 -0.70
C LYS A 30 -12.97 11.00 -0.74
N ARG A 31 -13.03 9.85 -0.07
CA ARG A 31 -14.29 9.11 0.13
C ARG A 31 -15.15 9.78 1.19
N LYS A 32 -16.47 9.68 1.03
CA LYS A 32 -17.44 10.16 2.02
C LYS A 32 -17.19 9.45 3.36
N SER A 33 -17.11 10.23 4.44
CA SER A 33 -17.07 9.69 5.79
C SER A 33 -18.47 9.20 6.15
N ILE A 34 -18.67 7.88 6.11
CA ILE A 34 -19.95 7.23 6.40
C ILE A 34 -19.88 6.31 7.62
N LEU A 35 -18.70 6.23 8.27
CA LEU A 35 -18.47 5.34 9.40
C LEU A 35 -19.06 5.94 10.68
N SER A 36 -19.69 5.09 11.49
CA SER A 36 -19.99 5.41 12.89
C SER A 36 -18.72 5.48 13.74
N PRO A 37 -18.77 6.06 14.94
CA PRO A 37 -17.64 6.05 15.88
C PRO A 37 -17.10 4.63 16.16
N GLU A 38 -17.98 3.64 16.29
CA GLU A 38 -17.62 2.24 16.51
C GLU A 38 -16.95 1.61 15.29
N GLU A 39 -17.44 1.94 14.09
CA GLU A 39 -16.85 1.49 12.83
C GLU A 39 -15.49 2.14 12.56
N GLU A 40 -15.31 3.40 12.91
CA GLU A 40 -14.00 4.07 12.88
C GLU A 40 -13.00 3.36 13.80
N GLN A 41 -13.38 3.07 15.04
CA GLN A 41 -12.53 2.32 15.97
C GLN A 41 -12.20 0.91 15.44
N LEU A 42 -13.17 0.23 14.81
CA LEU A 42 -12.94 -1.07 14.19
C LEU A 42 -11.98 -0.96 12.99
N ALA A 43 -12.13 0.05 12.14
CA ALA A 43 -11.24 0.30 11.00
C ALA A 43 -9.79 0.53 11.46
N LEU A 44 -9.59 1.32 12.52
CA LEU A 44 -8.27 1.57 13.10
C LEU A 44 -7.66 0.30 13.70
N ARG A 45 -8.43 -0.51 14.43
CA ARG A 45 -7.97 -1.83 14.93
C ARG A 45 -7.60 -2.77 13.78
N ASN A 46 -8.40 -2.80 12.72
CA ASN A 46 -8.14 -3.61 11.52
C ASN A 46 -6.87 -3.17 10.78
N ALA A 47 -6.57 -1.87 10.75
CA ALA A 47 -5.33 -1.35 10.18
C ALA A 47 -4.11 -1.71 11.06
N LEU A 48 -4.23 -1.61 12.38
CA LEU A 48 -3.14 -1.90 13.31
C LEU A 48 -2.74 -3.38 13.39
N ARG A 49 -3.64 -4.32 13.00
CA ARG A 49 -3.36 -5.77 13.05
C ARG A 49 -2.16 -6.21 12.19
N TYR A 50 -1.79 -5.41 11.19
CA TYR A 50 -0.64 -5.67 10.33
C TYR A 50 0.70 -5.42 11.03
N PHE A 51 0.70 -4.78 12.21
CA PHE A 51 1.90 -4.27 12.87
C PHE A 51 2.02 -4.80 14.32
N PRO A 52 3.24 -5.09 14.79
CA PRO A 52 3.51 -5.32 16.21
C PRO A 52 3.05 -4.16 17.11
N ALA A 53 2.62 -4.48 18.33
CA ALA A 53 2.07 -3.52 19.30
C ALA A 53 3.00 -2.33 19.60
N LYS A 54 4.33 -2.53 19.53
CA LYS A 54 5.34 -1.48 19.72
C LYS A 54 5.16 -0.29 18.76
N HIS A 55 4.54 -0.50 17.60
CA HIS A 55 4.31 0.54 16.60
C HIS A 55 2.96 1.24 16.73
N HIS A 56 2.01 0.68 17.49
CA HIS A 56 0.62 1.14 17.49
C HIS A 56 0.50 2.60 17.96
N LYS A 57 1.30 3.01 18.96
CA LYS A 57 1.30 4.39 19.46
C LYS A 57 1.68 5.41 18.38
N ASN A 58 2.57 5.03 17.46
CA ASN A 58 3.03 5.90 16.38
C ASN A 58 2.10 5.87 15.17
N LEU A 59 1.56 4.68 14.84
CA LEU A 59 0.73 4.46 13.65
C LEU A 59 -0.73 4.87 13.85
N LEU A 60 -1.29 4.77 15.06
CA LEU A 60 -2.67 5.14 15.33
C LEU A 60 -3.03 6.58 14.91
N PRO A 61 -2.27 7.63 15.31
CA PRO A 61 -2.58 8.99 14.88
C PRO A 61 -2.45 9.16 13.36
N GLU A 62 -1.49 8.49 12.72
CA GLU A 62 -1.31 8.50 11.26
C GLU A 62 -2.51 7.88 10.54
N PHE A 63 -2.96 6.69 10.96
CA PHE A 63 -4.11 6.03 10.35
C PHE A 63 -5.42 6.77 10.59
N LYS A 64 -5.55 7.43 11.75
CA LYS A 64 -6.69 8.31 12.01
C LYS A 64 -6.69 9.51 11.06
N GLN A 65 -5.52 10.11 10.82
CA GLN A 65 -5.37 11.22 9.88
C GLN A 65 -5.69 10.78 8.45
N GLU A 66 -5.17 9.64 7.99
CA GLU A 66 -5.48 9.12 6.65
C GLU A 66 -6.99 8.85 6.49
N LEU A 67 -7.62 8.24 7.50
CA LEU A 67 -9.06 7.99 7.47
C LEU A 67 -9.85 9.30 7.41
N HIS A 68 -9.44 10.33 8.14
CA HIS A 68 -10.07 11.64 8.10
C HIS A 68 -9.88 12.32 6.73
N ASP A 69 -8.66 12.34 6.19
CA ASP A 69 -8.32 13.10 4.99
C ASP A 69 -8.79 12.43 3.70
N HIS A 70 -8.76 11.10 3.66
CA HIS A 70 -9.04 10.33 2.45
C HIS A 70 -10.28 9.45 2.56
N GLY A 71 -10.84 9.26 3.76
CA GLY A 71 -11.90 8.28 4.00
C GLY A 71 -11.42 6.83 3.92
N ARG A 72 -10.09 6.62 3.93
CA ARG A 72 -9.41 5.32 3.80
C ARG A 72 -8.05 5.35 4.50
N ILE A 73 -7.60 4.18 4.94
CA ILE A 73 -6.27 3.97 5.52
C ILE A 73 -5.43 3.23 4.48
N TYR A 74 -4.62 3.97 3.73
CA TYR A 74 -3.75 3.44 2.67
C TYR A 74 -2.41 2.96 3.22
N MET A 75 -1.98 3.46 4.39
CA MET A 75 -0.68 3.22 5.00
C MET A 75 0.47 3.73 4.11
N TYR A 76 0.40 5.01 3.70
CA TYR A 76 1.30 5.58 2.69
C TYR A 76 2.78 5.43 3.03
N ARG A 77 3.13 5.39 4.31
CA ARG A 77 4.47 5.09 4.80
C ARG A 77 5.08 3.84 4.16
N LEU A 78 4.27 2.82 3.92
CA LEU A 78 4.71 1.55 3.35
C LEU A 78 4.77 1.55 1.81
N ARG A 79 4.38 2.62 1.12
CA ARG A 79 4.56 2.69 -0.34
C ARG A 79 6.05 2.59 -0.72
N PRO A 80 6.43 1.78 -1.73
CA PRO A 80 7.80 1.77 -2.25
C PRO A 80 8.24 3.16 -2.73
N ASP A 81 9.51 3.50 -2.54
CA ASP A 81 10.08 4.77 -3.02
C ASP A 81 10.24 4.83 -4.54
N GLN A 82 10.55 3.69 -5.14
CA GLN A 82 10.72 3.59 -6.58
C GLN A 82 9.36 3.51 -7.27
N LYS A 83 9.30 4.04 -8.50
CA LYS A 83 8.14 3.82 -9.37
C LYS A 83 7.92 2.33 -9.55
N ILE A 84 6.67 1.92 -9.42
CA ILE A 84 6.24 0.55 -9.68
C ILE A 84 6.03 0.41 -11.18
N TYR A 85 6.55 -0.66 -11.74
CA TYR A 85 6.38 -1.11 -13.12
C TYR A 85 6.71 -2.60 -13.20
N ALA A 86 6.18 -3.30 -14.22
CA ALA A 86 6.49 -4.71 -14.45
C ALA A 86 7.93 -4.89 -14.95
N ARG A 87 8.68 -5.80 -14.34
CA ARG A 87 10.08 -6.11 -14.67
C ARG A 87 10.18 -7.45 -15.41
N PRO A 88 11.35 -7.79 -16.00
CA PRO A 88 11.61 -9.15 -16.45
C PRO A 88 11.30 -10.18 -15.36
N ILE A 89 10.71 -11.31 -15.74
CA ILE A 89 10.23 -12.31 -14.77
C ILE A 89 11.35 -12.86 -13.87
N ASP A 90 12.58 -12.89 -14.37
CA ASP A 90 13.76 -13.38 -13.65
C ASP A 90 14.25 -12.40 -12.56
N ASP A 91 13.86 -11.13 -12.63
CA ASP A 91 14.19 -10.14 -11.59
C ASP A 91 13.40 -10.38 -10.30
N TYR A 92 12.23 -11.03 -10.39
CA TYR A 92 11.40 -11.33 -9.22
C TYR A 92 12.01 -12.48 -8.40
N PRO A 93 12.12 -12.33 -7.07
CA PRO A 93 12.59 -13.40 -6.21
C PRO A 93 11.53 -14.51 -6.10
N GLY A 94 11.93 -15.69 -5.60
CA GLY A 94 11.02 -16.81 -5.36
C GLY A 94 11.33 -18.04 -6.21
N GLN A 95 10.73 -19.16 -5.83
CA GLN A 95 10.99 -20.48 -6.42
C GLN A 95 9.95 -20.89 -7.47
N SER A 96 8.72 -20.37 -7.36
CA SER A 96 7.63 -20.67 -8.29
C SER A 96 7.58 -19.63 -9.41
N LEU A 97 7.65 -20.09 -10.66
CA LEU A 97 7.43 -19.25 -11.84
C LEU A 97 6.05 -18.59 -11.83
N GLN A 98 5.04 -19.31 -11.33
CA GLN A 98 3.68 -18.82 -11.22
C GLN A 98 3.58 -17.68 -10.20
N ALA A 99 4.22 -17.81 -9.04
CA ALA A 99 4.26 -16.73 -8.06
C ALA A 99 4.97 -15.48 -8.61
N LYS A 100 6.08 -15.66 -9.34
CA LYS A 100 6.76 -14.54 -10.03
C LYS A 100 5.86 -13.86 -11.06
N ALA A 101 5.12 -14.64 -11.85
CA ALA A 101 4.17 -14.09 -12.82
C ALA A 101 3.05 -13.31 -12.13
N ILE A 102 2.54 -13.75 -10.98
CA ILE A 102 1.54 -13.02 -10.20
C ILE A 102 2.11 -11.68 -9.71
N MET A 103 3.32 -11.67 -9.14
CA MET A 103 3.99 -10.43 -8.71
C MET A 103 4.19 -9.44 -9.86
N LEU A 104 4.55 -9.94 -11.04
CA LEU A 104 4.67 -9.15 -12.26
C LEU A 104 3.34 -8.52 -12.64
N MET A 105 2.26 -9.30 -12.68
CA MET A 105 0.93 -8.80 -13.04
C MET A 105 0.40 -7.80 -12.00
N ILE A 106 0.70 -7.99 -10.73
CA ILE A 106 0.40 -7.01 -9.67
C ILE A 106 1.13 -5.68 -9.94
N GLN A 107 2.41 -5.72 -10.27
CA GLN A 107 3.16 -4.50 -10.57
C GLN A 107 2.70 -3.84 -11.87
N ASN A 108 2.24 -4.61 -12.87
CA ASN A 108 1.61 -4.06 -14.06
C ASN A 108 0.32 -3.28 -13.73
N ASN A 109 -0.55 -3.82 -12.87
CA ASN A 109 -1.77 -3.14 -12.44
C ASN A 109 -1.50 -1.87 -11.62
N LEU A 110 -0.35 -1.81 -10.94
CA LEU A 110 0.08 -0.68 -10.12
C LEU A 110 1.16 0.18 -10.78
N ASP A 111 1.41 -0.04 -12.07
CA ASP A 111 2.37 0.74 -12.83
C ASP A 111 1.91 2.21 -12.88
N HIS A 112 2.83 3.15 -12.66
CA HIS A 112 2.49 4.58 -12.68
C HIS A 112 2.00 5.07 -14.05
N ALA A 113 2.32 4.35 -15.13
CA ALA A 113 1.81 4.62 -16.47
C ALA A 113 0.44 3.97 -16.75
N VAL A 114 0.01 3.01 -15.93
CA VAL A 114 -1.23 2.23 -16.12
C VAL A 114 -2.30 2.60 -15.11
N ALA A 115 -1.92 2.73 -13.84
CA ALA A 115 -2.84 2.93 -12.74
C ALA A 115 -3.40 4.36 -12.72
N GLN A 116 -4.72 4.47 -12.58
CA GLN A 116 -5.40 5.77 -12.47
C GLN A 116 -4.96 6.56 -11.23
N HIS A 117 -4.82 5.88 -10.07
CA HIS A 117 -4.33 6.45 -8.83
C HIS A 117 -3.25 5.53 -8.22
N PRO A 118 -1.99 5.63 -8.69
CA PRO A 118 -0.95 4.66 -8.34
C PRO A 118 -0.59 4.67 -6.86
N HIS A 119 -0.73 5.81 -6.16
CA HIS A 119 -0.47 5.90 -4.73
C HIS A 119 -1.59 5.32 -3.86
N GLU A 120 -2.81 5.21 -4.39
CA GLU A 120 -4.00 4.68 -3.72
C GLU A 120 -4.34 3.25 -4.15
N LEU A 121 -3.43 2.59 -4.86
CA LEU A 121 -3.55 1.19 -5.31
C LEU A 121 -4.72 0.97 -6.28
N ILE A 122 -5.16 2.00 -7.00
CA ILE A 122 -6.34 1.95 -7.90
C ILE A 122 -5.89 1.97 -9.36
N THR A 123 -6.30 0.95 -10.11
CA THR A 123 -5.94 0.81 -11.53
C THR A 123 -6.93 1.54 -12.43
N TYR A 124 -8.24 1.37 -12.22
CA TYR A 124 -9.27 2.00 -13.07
C TYR A 124 -10.61 2.20 -12.33
N GLY A 125 -11.52 2.94 -12.97
CA GLY A 125 -12.91 3.14 -12.50
C GLY A 125 -13.03 3.98 -11.22
N GLY A 126 -11.97 4.70 -10.83
CA GLY A 126 -11.90 5.52 -9.62
C GLY A 126 -11.89 4.75 -8.30
N ASN A 127 -12.25 3.47 -8.30
CA ASN A 127 -12.30 2.63 -7.09
C ASN A 127 -11.87 1.17 -7.29
N GLY A 128 -11.50 0.77 -8.51
CA GLY A 128 -11.00 -0.57 -8.84
C GLY A 128 -9.59 -0.76 -8.29
N ALA A 129 -9.51 -1.07 -7.00
CA ALA A 129 -8.26 -1.21 -6.26
C ALA A 129 -7.70 -2.64 -6.31
N VAL A 130 -6.37 -2.75 -6.42
CA VAL A 130 -5.64 -4.03 -6.34
C VAL A 130 -5.56 -4.51 -4.90
N PHE A 131 -5.23 -3.60 -3.98
CA PHE A 131 -5.15 -3.85 -2.54
C PHE A 131 -5.88 -2.75 -1.77
N GLN A 132 -6.27 -3.05 -0.53
CA GLN A 132 -6.86 -2.03 0.35
C GLN A 132 -5.83 -1.06 0.91
N ASN A 133 -4.58 -1.51 1.11
CA ASN A 133 -3.49 -0.72 1.68
C ASN A 133 -2.11 -1.28 1.30
N TRP A 134 -1.07 -0.49 1.54
CA TRP A 134 0.31 -0.84 1.21
C TRP A 134 0.91 -1.96 2.07
N ALA A 135 0.33 -2.24 3.26
CA ALA A 135 0.74 -3.42 4.03
C ALA A 135 0.38 -4.72 3.31
N GLN A 136 -0.81 -4.81 2.72
CA GLN A 136 -1.22 -5.97 1.91
C GLN A 136 -0.30 -6.17 0.71
N TYR A 137 0.00 -5.09 -0.03
CA TYR A 137 0.95 -5.13 -1.16
C TYR A 137 2.34 -5.65 -0.75
N ARG A 138 2.81 -5.30 0.44
CA ARG A 138 4.10 -5.78 0.97
C ARG A 138 4.06 -7.24 1.39
N LEU A 139 2.99 -7.68 2.04
CA LEU A 139 2.88 -9.05 2.52
C LEU A 139 2.60 -10.06 1.41
N ASP A 140 1.82 -9.69 0.41
CA ASP A 140 1.46 -10.57 -0.71
C ASP A 140 2.67 -10.99 -1.55
N ARG A 141 3.66 -10.10 -1.67
CA ARG A 141 4.87 -10.34 -2.47
C ARG A 141 6.02 -10.98 -1.68
N LYS A 142 5.91 -11.10 -0.36
CA LYS A 142 6.96 -11.69 0.49
C LYS A 142 6.89 -13.21 0.48
#